data_AF-A0A834B130-F1
#
_entry.id   AF-A0A834B130-F1
#
_cell.length_a   1.000
_cell.length_b   1.000
_cell.length_c   1.000
_cell.angle_alpha   90.00
_cell.angle_beta   90.00
_cell.angle_gamma   90.00
#
_symmetry.space_group_name_H-M   'P 1'
#
loop_
_entity.id
_entity.type
_entity.pdbx_description
1 polymer ?
#
loop_
_entity_poly.entity_id
_entity_poly.type
_entity_poly.pdbx_seq_one_letter_code
_entity_poly.pdbx_strand_id
1 'polypeptide(L)'
;MLLLRSMRFHLFARTGSSPVKGLGPCTDVLSLQAGPLPLQSPQLWHTFHAGPWLSSSASSKELLMKLRRKTGYSFVNCKKALDTCGGDLKQAESWLHEQAQKEGWSKAAKLHGRKTKEGLIGLLQEENTTVLVEVNCETDFVSRNLKFQQLVQQVALGTMLHCQSLKDQLSTYSK
;
A
#
# COMPACT_ATOMS: atom_id res chain seq x y z
N MET A 1 1.14 -4.77 -22.30
CA MET A 1 -0.32 -4.61 -22.48
C MET A 1 -0.96 -4.64 -21.09
N LEU A 2 -1.08 -3.48 -20.45
CA LEU A 2 -1.67 -3.32 -19.13
C LEU A 2 -3.17 -3.61 -19.19
N LEU A 3 -3.65 -4.48 -18.29
CA LEU A 3 -5.06 -4.79 -18.07
C LEU A 3 -5.75 -3.63 -17.33
N LEU A 4 -5.92 -2.52 -18.04
CA LEU A 4 -6.59 -1.29 -17.62
C LEU A 4 -8.07 -1.27 -18.03
N ARG A 5 -8.76 -2.42 -18.04
CA ARG A 5 -10.10 -2.53 -18.62
C ARG A 5 -11.25 -1.88 -17.82
N SER A 6 -10.98 -1.14 -16.75
CA SER A 6 -11.99 -0.24 -16.17
C SER A 6 -11.39 0.82 -15.23
N MET A 7 -10.34 1.55 -15.62
CA MET A 7 -10.16 2.87 -15.02
C MET A 7 -11.00 3.84 -15.84
N ARG A 8 -12.19 4.20 -15.32
CA ARG A 8 -13.00 5.25 -15.96
C ARG A 8 -12.44 6.60 -15.53
N PHE A 9 -11.53 7.13 -16.33
CA PHE A 9 -11.09 8.52 -16.22
C PHE A 9 -12.20 9.41 -16.74
N HIS A 10 -12.86 10.14 -15.83
CA HIS A 10 -13.79 11.17 -16.23
C HIS A 10 -13.04 12.50 -16.15
N LEU A 11 -12.59 13.00 -17.30
CA LEU A 11 -12.07 14.36 -17.38
C LEU A 11 -13.26 15.31 -17.31
N PHE A 12 -13.41 16.00 -16.18
CA PHE A 12 -14.39 17.07 -16.03
C PHE A 12 -13.66 18.40 -15.96
N ALA A 13 -13.41 19.02 -17.12
CA ALA A 13 -12.94 20.39 -17.18
C ALA A 13 -14.11 21.32 -16.82
N ARG A 14 -14.26 21.66 -15.54
CA ARG A 14 -15.15 22.74 -15.10
C ARG A 14 -14.33 23.91 -14.56
N THR A 15 -14.43 25.05 -15.24
CA THR A 15 -14.05 26.36 -14.73
C THR A 15 -15.11 26.82 -13.73
N GLY A 16 -14.84 26.71 -12.43
CA GLY A 16 -15.76 27.22 -11.42
C GLY A 16 -15.32 26.87 -9.99
N SER A 17 -14.90 27.88 -9.26
CA SER A 17 -14.47 27.83 -7.86
C SER A 17 -15.67 27.80 -6.92
N SER A 18 -15.74 26.81 -6.02
CA SER A 18 -16.58 26.86 -4.82
C SER A 18 -16.03 25.93 -3.72
N PRO A 19 -15.87 26.40 -2.47
CA PRO A 19 -15.26 25.63 -1.38
C PRO A 19 -16.27 24.72 -0.66
N VAL A 20 -15.85 23.50 -0.31
CA VAL A 20 -16.64 22.53 0.48
C VAL A 20 -16.18 22.55 1.93
N LYS A 21 -17.10 22.76 2.89
CA LYS A 21 -16.83 22.77 4.34
C LYS A 21 -16.95 21.36 4.93
N GLY A 22 -15.99 20.97 5.78
CA GLY A 22 -15.90 19.65 6.41
C GLY A 22 -16.84 19.43 7.60
N LEU A 23 -17.24 18.18 7.79
CA LEU A 23 -18.00 17.66 8.93
C LEU A 23 -17.05 17.28 10.08
N GLY A 24 -17.40 17.70 11.30
CA GLY A 24 -16.73 17.29 12.54
C GLY A 24 -17.26 15.94 13.09
N PRO A 25 -16.53 15.30 14.03
CA PRO A 25 -16.93 14.02 14.60
C PRO A 25 -17.92 14.17 15.76
N CYS A 26 -18.90 13.25 15.79
CA CYS A 26 -19.76 12.98 16.94
C CYS A 26 -18.98 12.11 17.95
N THR A 27 -18.96 12.52 19.21
CA THR A 27 -18.50 11.70 20.34
C THR A 27 -19.64 11.51 21.32
N ASP A 28 -20.05 10.27 21.54
CA ASP A 28 -20.61 9.82 22.80
C ASP A 28 -20.53 8.29 22.87
N VAL A 29 -20.12 7.78 24.05
CA VAL A 29 -20.84 6.75 24.83
C VAL A 29 -19.95 6.28 26.00
N LEU A 30 -20.49 6.46 27.21
CA LEU A 30 -20.10 5.89 28.50
C LEU A 30 -19.91 4.36 28.48
N SER A 31 -19.04 3.83 29.36
CA SER A 31 -19.52 2.96 30.48
C SER A 31 -18.42 2.32 31.34
N LEU A 32 -18.67 2.42 32.65
CA LEU A 32 -18.41 1.51 33.79
C LEU A 32 -17.00 1.18 34.30
N GLN A 33 -16.88 1.44 35.61
CA GLN A 33 -15.91 0.88 36.58
C GLN A 33 -16.40 -0.47 37.15
N ALA A 34 -15.46 -1.37 37.46
CA ALA A 34 -15.42 -2.29 38.62
C ALA A 34 -14.09 -3.07 38.51
N GLY A 35 -13.12 -2.96 39.43
CA GLY A 35 -13.06 -3.68 40.71
C GLY A 35 -12.07 -4.87 40.61
N PRO A 36 -11.02 -4.99 41.45
CA PRO A 36 -9.97 -6.01 41.32
C PRO A 36 -10.26 -7.27 42.15
N LEU A 37 -9.86 -8.45 41.65
CA LEU A 37 -9.81 -9.71 42.41
C LEU A 37 -8.51 -10.51 42.11
N PRO A 38 -8.08 -11.39 43.03
CA PRO A 38 -6.66 -11.66 43.26
C PRO A 38 -6.10 -12.95 42.64
N LEU A 39 -4.79 -12.93 42.46
CA LEU A 39 -3.77 -13.96 42.76
C LEU A 39 -4.16 -15.46 42.66
N GLN A 40 -3.50 -16.18 41.73
CA GLN A 40 -2.82 -17.44 42.07
C GLN A 40 -1.84 -17.90 40.96
N SER A 41 -0.65 -18.26 41.40
CA SER A 41 0.32 -19.13 40.72
C SER A 41 0.55 -20.35 41.64
N PRO A 42 1.40 -21.33 41.30
CA PRO A 42 1.92 -21.79 40.02
C PRO A 42 1.59 -23.28 39.81
N GLN A 43 1.81 -23.89 38.64
CA GLN A 43 2.19 -25.32 38.59
C GLN A 43 3.10 -25.63 37.40
N LEU A 44 4.30 -26.09 37.76
CA LEU A 44 5.17 -27.09 37.15
C LEU A 44 4.73 -27.69 35.81
N TRP A 45 5.43 -27.31 34.73
CA TRP A 45 5.50 -28.13 33.53
C TRP A 45 6.81 -28.91 33.53
N HIS A 46 6.68 -30.20 33.24
CA HIS A 46 7.74 -31.18 33.23
C HIS A 46 8.82 -30.88 32.18
N THR A 47 10.02 -31.30 32.52
CA THR A 47 11.26 -31.28 31.76
C THR A 47 11.07 -31.85 30.35
N PHE A 48 11.06 -30.99 29.34
CA PHE A 48 11.20 -31.40 27.95
C PHE A 48 12.68 -31.63 27.65
N HIS A 49 13.04 -32.89 27.37
CA HIS A 49 14.29 -33.20 26.67
C HIS A 49 14.13 -32.79 25.20
N ALA A 50 14.85 -31.74 24.78
CA ALA A 50 15.03 -31.41 23.37
C ALA A 50 16.53 -31.29 23.10
N GLY A 51 17.02 -32.08 22.15
CA GLY A 51 18.43 -32.24 21.81
C GLY A 51 19.12 -30.96 21.29
N PRO A 52 20.38 -31.08 20.84
CA PRO A 52 21.19 -29.93 20.43
C PRO A 52 20.46 -29.14 19.34
N TRP A 53 19.97 -27.96 19.70
CA TRP A 53 19.51 -26.96 18.76
C TRP A 53 20.69 -26.61 17.86
N LEU A 54 20.67 -27.16 16.63
CA LEU A 54 21.60 -26.80 15.57
C LEU A 54 21.64 -25.27 15.46
N SER A 55 22.85 -24.76 15.65
CA SER A 55 23.22 -23.35 15.69
C SER A 55 22.54 -22.54 14.60
N SER A 56 21.47 -21.80 14.95
CA SER A 56 21.09 -20.63 14.17
C SER A 56 22.05 -19.53 14.55
N SER A 57 22.93 -19.12 13.62
CA SER A 57 23.75 -17.93 13.84
C SER A 57 22.83 -16.76 14.18
N ALA A 58 22.99 -16.17 15.37
CA ALA A 58 22.15 -15.08 15.87
C ALA A 58 22.06 -13.90 14.87
N SER A 59 23.12 -13.73 14.07
CA SER A 59 23.24 -12.72 13.01
C SER A 59 22.19 -12.87 11.89
N SER A 60 21.82 -14.08 11.45
CA SER A 60 20.91 -14.25 10.30
C SER A 60 19.47 -13.77 10.61
N LYS A 61 18.98 -14.08 11.81
CA LYS A 61 17.65 -13.64 12.27
C LYS A 61 17.57 -12.11 12.42
N GLU A 62 18.63 -11.51 12.94
CA GLU A 62 18.70 -10.05 13.13
C GLU A 62 18.72 -9.32 11.79
N LEU A 63 19.54 -9.78 10.83
CA LEU A 63 19.59 -9.21 9.47
C LEU A 63 18.23 -9.31 8.77
N LEU A 64 17.54 -10.46 8.88
CA LEU A 64 16.21 -10.65 8.32
C LEU A 64 15.19 -9.68 8.92
N MET A 65 15.20 -9.51 10.24
CA MET A 65 14.31 -8.57 10.93
C MET A 65 14.61 -7.12 10.55
N LYS A 66 15.90 -6.76 10.44
CA LYS A 66 16.33 -5.43 10.03
C LYS A 66 15.87 -5.10 8.60
N LEU A 67 16.06 -6.02 7.65
CA LEU A 67 15.62 -5.84 6.27
C LEU A 67 14.10 -5.70 6.16
N ARG A 68 13.34 -6.55 6.87
CA ARG A 68 11.87 -6.46 6.88
C ARG A 68 11.37 -5.16 7.50
N ARG A 69 11.93 -4.72 8.63
CA ARG A 69 11.52 -3.45 9.27
C ARG A 69 11.79 -2.26 8.37
N LYS A 70 12.91 -2.28 7.63
CA LYS A 70 13.29 -1.22 6.70
C LYS A 70 12.37 -1.17 5.47
N THR A 71 12.07 -2.32 4.87
CA THR A 71 11.44 -2.38 3.55
C THR A 71 9.94 -2.70 3.57
N GLY A 72 9.46 -3.42 4.59
CA GLY A 72 8.07 -3.84 4.73
C GLY A 72 7.66 -5.06 3.87
N TYR A 73 8.57 -5.67 3.11
CA TYR A 73 8.26 -6.87 2.32
C TYR A 73 8.00 -8.12 3.19
N SER A 74 7.42 -9.17 2.59
CA SER A 74 7.15 -10.43 3.27
C SER A 74 8.44 -11.08 3.80
N PHE A 75 8.35 -11.82 4.91
CA PHE A 75 9.51 -12.53 5.47
C PHE A 75 10.14 -13.50 4.48
N VAL A 76 9.32 -14.18 3.68
CA VAL A 76 9.79 -15.13 2.66
C VAL A 76 10.63 -14.42 1.60
N ASN A 77 10.18 -13.27 1.11
CA ASN A 77 10.93 -12.50 0.11
C ASN A 77 12.22 -11.93 0.72
N CYS A 78 12.16 -11.42 1.96
CA CYS A 78 13.36 -10.90 2.64
C CYS A 78 14.40 -12.00 2.87
N LYS A 79 13.98 -13.22 3.25
CA LYS A 79 14.89 -14.36 3.42
C LYS A 79 15.53 -14.74 2.08
N LYS A 80 14.73 -14.88 1.03
CA LYS A 80 15.23 -15.20 -0.31
C LYS A 80 16.21 -14.14 -0.84
N ALA A 81 15.96 -12.87 -0.56
CA ALA A 81 16.84 -11.77 -0.92
C ALA A 81 18.20 -11.89 -0.22
N LEU A 82 18.20 -12.12 1.10
CA LEU A 82 19.42 -12.31 1.88
C LEU A 82 20.21 -13.54 1.42
N ASP A 83 19.53 -14.65 1.14
CA ASP A 83 20.14 -15.89 0.65
C ASP A 83 20.80 -15.67 -0.72
N THR A 84 20.15 -14.89 -1.61
CA THR A 84 20.66 -14.60 -2.96
C THR A 84 21.81 -13.58 -2.96
N CYS A 85 21.78 -12.62 -2.04
CA CYS A 85 22.77 -11.54 -1.93
C CYS A 85 23.87 -11.82 -0.89
N GLY A 86 23.99 -13.06 -0.40
CA GLY A 86 25.04 -13.44 0.56
C GLY A 86 24.99 -12.67 1.90
N GLY A 87 23.81 -12.18 2.30
CA GLY A 87 23.63 -11.42 3.53
C GLY A 87 23.90 -9.91 3.44
N ASP A 88 24.21 -9.36 2.26
CA ASP A 88 24.35 -7.91 2.07
C ASP A 88 22.97 -7.23 2.07
N LEU A 89 22.73 -6.35 3.05
CA LEU A 89 21.47 -5.62 3.21
C LEU A 89 21.15 -4.65 2.06
N LYS A 90 22.15 -3.97 1.49
CA LYS A 90 21.93 -2.98 0.41
C LYS A 90 21.59 -3.69 -0.90
N GLN A 91 22.34 -4.75 -1.22
CA GLN A 91 22.05 -5.56 -2.39
C GLN A 91 20.70 -6.27 -2.25
N ALA A 92 20.38 -6.81 -1.07
CA ALA A 92 19.09 -7.45 -0.81
C ALA A 92 17.91 -6.47 -0.96
N GLU A 93 18.07 -5.21 -0.56
CA GLU A 93 17.05 -4.15 -0.77
C GLU A 93 16.83 -3.89 -2.27
N SER A 94 17.90 -3.67 -3.05
CA SER A 94 17.79 -3.49 -4.51
C SER A 94 17.11 -4.69 -5.17
N TRP A 95 17.55 -5.89 -4.81
CA TRP A 95 16.99 -7.13 -5.32
C TRP A 95 15.49 -7.25 -4.99
N LEU A 96 15.07 -6.88 -3.77
CA LEU A 96 13.65 -6.87 -3.38
C LEU A 96 12.83 -5.91 -4.22
N HIS A 97 13.34 -4.71 -4.52
CA HIS A 97 12.65 -3.74 -5.38
C HIS A 97 12.47 -4.26 -6.80
N GLU A 98 13.51 -4.83 -7.40
CA GLU A 98 13.44 -5.43 -8.75
C GLU A 98 12.47 -6.60 -8.80
N GLN A 99 12.52 -7.50 -7.81
CA GLN A 99 11.61 -8.64 -7.74
C GLN A 99 10.17 -8.20 -7.48
N ALA A 100 9.93 -7.19 -6.65
CA ALA A 100 8.59 -6.68 -6.38
C ALA A 100 7.91 -6.19 -7.66
N GLN A 101 8.66 -5.52 -8.54
CA GLN A 101 8.16 -5.09 -9.84
C GLN A 101 7.76 -6.30 -10.70
N LYS A 102 8.65 -7.28 -10.85
CA LYS A 102 8.42 -8.49 -11.65
C LYS A 102 7.23 -9.32 -11.13
N GLU A 103 7.18 -9.57 -9.83
CA GLU A 103 6.10 -10.31 -9.19
C GLU A 103 4.78 -9.55 -9.24
N GLY A 104 4.83 -8.21 -9.17
CA GLY A 104 3.66 -7.34 -9.25
C GLY A 104 2.86 -7.58 -10.53
N TRP A 105 3.54 -7.63 -11.67
CA TRP A 105 2.92 -7.94 -12.97
C TRP A 105 2.24 -9.32 -12.98
N SER A 106 2.92 -10.35 -12.48
CA SER A 106 2.38 -11.70 -12.43
C SER A 106 1.16 -11.81 -11.51
N LYS A 107 1.22 -11.19 -10.33
CA LYS A 107 0.10 -11.16 -9.37
C LYS A 107 -1.09 -10.40 -9.95
N ALA A 108 -0.87 -9.23 -10.57
CA ALA A 108 -1.92 -8.47 -11.23
C ALA A 108 -2.64 -9.30 -12.30
N ALA A 109 -1.90 -10.05 -13.14
CA ALA A 109 -2.48 -10.92 -14.14
C ALA A 109 -3.33 -12.06 -13.52
N LYS A 110 -2.88 -12.65 -12.40
CA LYS A 110 -3.62 -13.71 -11.70
C LYS A 110 -4.87 -13.21 -10.98
N LEU A 111 -4.85 -11.97 -10.49
CA LEU A 111 -5.98 -11.34 -9.82
C LEU A 111 -6.97 -10.71 -10.81
N HIS A 112 -6.59 -10.61 -12.09
CA HIS A 112 -7.46 -10.11 -13.14
C HIS A 112 -8.76 -10.92 -13.23
N GLY A 113 -9.87 -10.23 -13.49
CA GLY A 113 -11.20 -10.83 -13.60
C GLY A 113 -11.94 -10.97 -12.27
N ARG A 114 -11.27 -10.73 -11.13
CA ARG A 114 -11.96 -10.60 -9.84
C ARG A 114 -12.81 -9.34 -9.80
N LYS A 115 -13.88 -9.40 -9.00
CA LYS A 115 -14.84 -8.31 -8.86
C LYS A 115 -14.30 -7.25 -7.89
N THR A 116 -14.10 -6.03 -8.38
CA THR A 116 -13.63 -4.88 -7.61
C THR A 116 -14.73 -3.82 -7.55
N LYS A 117 -15.59 -3.90 -6.52
CA LYS A 117 -16.70 -2.95 -6.34
C LYS A 117 -16.38 -1.81 -5.37
N GLU A 118 -15.36 -1.97 -4.54
CA GLU A 118 -14.89 -0.94 -3.62
C GLU A 118 -13.82 -0.09 -4.30
N GLY A 119 -13.42 1.01 -3.68
CA GLY A 119 -12.39 1.89 -4.25
C GLY A 119 -12.37 3.28 -3.65
N LEU A 120 -11.68 4.19 -4.34
CA LEU A 120 -11.71 5.62 -4.06
C LEU A 120 -11.88 6.41 -5.36
N ILE A 121 -12.53 7.57 -5.21
CA ILE A 121 -12.54 8.62 -6.22
C ILE A 121 -11.50 9.67 -5.80
N GLY A 122 -10.51 9.88 -6.65
CA GLY A 122 -9.53 10.96 -6.51
C GLY A 122 -9.96 12.17 -7.32
N LEU A 123 -9.96 13.35 -6.69
CA LEU A 123 -10.17 14.64 -7.34
C LEU A 123 -8.88 15.45 -7.18
N LEU A 124 -8.32 15.91 -8.29
CA LEU A 124 -7.17 16.81 -8.29
C LEU A 124 -7.48 18.00 -9.19
N GLN A 125 -7.30 19.19 -8.65
CA GLN A 125 -7.47 20.45 -9.37
C GLN A 125 -6.15 21.21 -9.36
N GLU A 126 -5.70 21.60 -10.54
CA GLU A 126 -4.56 22.50 -10.76
C GLU A 126 -5.00 23.60 -11.72
N GLU A 127 -4.96 24.84 -11.26
CA GLU A 127 -5.43 26.03 -11.99
C GLU A 127 -6.87 25.83 -12.54
N ASN A 128 -7.01 25.86 -13.87
CA ASN A 128 -8.25 25.68 -14.62
C ASN A 128 -8.43 24.24 -15.13
N THR A 129 -7.67 23.28 -14.61
CA THR A 129 -7.75 21.87 -14.96
C THR A 129 -8.17 21.07 -13.75
N THR A 130 -9.19 20.23 -13.90
CA THR A 130 -9.63 19.31 -12.85
C THR A 130 -9.70 17.91 -13.43
N VAL A 131 -9.10 16.95 -12.73
CA VAL A 131 -9.13 15.54 -13.09
C VAL A 131 -9.87 14.76 -12.01
N LEU A 132 -10.75 13.87 -12.45
CA LEU A 132 -11.45 12.91 -11.60
C LEU A 132 -11.01 11.49 -12.00
N VAL A 133 -10.48 10.75 -11.04
CA VAL A 133 -10.00 9.38 -11.25
C VAL A 133 -10.74 8.42 -10.34
N GLU A 134 -11.25 7.33 -10.89
CA GLU A 134 -11.81 6.22 -10.11
C GLU A 134 -10.79 5.08 -10.08
N VAL A 135 -10.42 4.63 -8.88
CA VAL A 135 -9.53 3.48 -8.69
C VAL A 135 -10.22 2.48 -7.78
N ASN A 136 -10.54 1.30 -8.33
CA ASN A 136 -11.26 0.26 -7.61
C ASN A 136 -10.33 -0.79 -6.96
N CYS A 137 -10.83 -1.44 -5.91
CA CYS A 137 -10.22 -2.57 -5.21
C CYS A 137 -11.28 -3.61 -4.79
N GLU A 138 -10.83 -4.75 -4.27
CA GLU A 138 -11.74 -5.84 -3.87
C GLU A 138 -12.51 -5.52 -2.57
N THR A 139 -11.86 -4.88 -1.59
CA THR A 139 -12.43 -4.61 -0.26
C THR A 139 -12.14 -3.19 0.22
N ASP A 140 -12.96 -2.69 1.14
CA ASP A 140 -12.84 -1.35 1.74
C ASP A 140 -11.65 -1.22 2.70
N PHE A 141 -11.19 -2.32 3.31
CA PHE A 141 -9.95 -2.34 4.07
C PHE A 141 -8.74 -1.92 3.23
N VAL A 142 -8.72 -2.29 1.95
CA VAL A 142 -7.66 -1.90 1.03
C VAL A 142 -7.79 -0.42 0.66
N SER A 143 -9.01 0.07 0.38
CA SER A 143 -9.22 1.48 -0.01
C SER A 143 -8.81 2.47 1.09
N ARG A 144 -8.97 2.08 2.36
CA ARG A 144 -8.57 2.91 3.53
C ARG A 144 -7.07 2.90 3.82
N ASN A 145 -6.28 2.05 3.16
CA ASN A 145 -4.84 1.97 3.39
C ASN A 145 -4.09 3.15 2.75
N LEU A 146 -3.12 3.73 3.47
CA LEU A 146 -2.30 4.84 2.98
C LEU A 146 -1.58 4.51 1.66
N LYS A 147 -1.12 3.27 1.46
CA LYS A 147 -0.48 2.84 0.20
C LYS A 147 -1.43 2.89 -0.99
N PHE A 148 -2.71 2.56 -0.77
CA PHE A 148 -3.73 2.66 -1.81
C PHE A 148 -4.07 4.12 -2.11
N GLN A 149 -4.21 4.95 -1.07
CA GLN A 149 -4.41 6.40 -1.25
C GLN A 149 -3.26 7.06 -2.01
N GLN A 150 -2.00 6.67 -1.71
CA GLN A 150 -0.83 7.11 -2.47
C GLN A 150 -0.90 6.70 -3.94
N LEU A 151 -1.34 5.47 -4.24
CA LEU A 151 -1.56 5.03 -5.62
C LEU A 151 -2.59 5.91 -6.34
N VAL A 152 -3.73 6.21 -5.71
CA VAL A 152 -4.77 7.08 -6.27
C VAL A 152 -4.20 8.47 -6.58
N GLN A 153 -3.40 9.03 -5.67
CA GLN A 153 -2.73 10.32 -5.87
C GLN A 153 -1.77 10.28 -7.07
N GLN A 154 -0.93 9.23 -7.18
CA GLN A 154 -0.01 9.10 -8.33
C GLN A 154 -0.76 8.97 -9.66
N VAL A 155 -1.88 8.25 -9.68
CA VAL A 155 -2.76 8.15 -10.85
C VAL A 155 -3.35 9.51 -11.22
N ALA A 156 -3.83 10.28 -10.23
CA ALA A 156 -4.38 11.60 -10.46
C ALA A 156 -3.33 12.57 -11.02
N LEU A 157 -2.13 12.60 -10.42
CA LEU A 157 -1.00 13.41 -10.90
C LEU A 157 -0.59 13.03 -12.33
N GLY A 158 -0.43 11.74 -12.61
CA GLY A 158 -0.10 11.28 -13.96
C GLY A 158 -1.18 11.67 -14.99
N THR A 159 -2.45 11.61 -14.59
CA THR A 159 -3.57 12.07 -15.44
C THR A 159 -3.52 13.57 -15.66
N MET A 160 -3.26 14.37 -14.63
CA MET A 160 -3.12 15.83 -14.72
C MET A 160 -2.01 16.23 -15.70
N LEU A 161 -0.83 15.63 -15.56
CA LEU A 161 0.32 15.88 -16.44
C LEU A 161 -0.02 15.55 -17.90
N HIS A 162 -0.72 14.43 -18.14
CA HIS A 162 -1.18 14.09 -19.48
C HIS A 162 -2.16 15.12 -20.05
N CYS A 163 -3.14 15.56 -19.24
CA CYS A 163 -4.11 16.58 -19.66
C CYS A 163 -3.47 17.94 -19.94
N GLN A 164 -2.47 18.35 -19.15
CA GLN A 164 -1.72 19.59 -19.39
C GLN A 164 -0.94 19.51 -20.71
N SER A 165 -0.26 18.40 -20.97
CA SER A 165 0.46 18.19 -22.23
C SER A 165 -0.44 18.28 -23.47
N LEU A 166 -1.69 17.81 -23.40
CA LEU A 166 -2.65 17.95 -24.50
C LEU A 166 -3.07 19.40 -24.73
N LYS A 167 -3.24 20.20 -23.66
CA LYS A 167 -3.56 21.63 -23.77
C LYS A 167 -2.44 22.40 -24.48
N ASP A 168 -1.18 22.10 -24.17
CA ASP A 168 -0.02 22.72 -24.79
C ASP A 168 0.01 22.45 -26.30
N GLN A 169 -0.26 21.20 -26.70
CA GLN A 169 -0.32 20.81 -28.12
C GLN A 169 -1.46 21.50 -28.87
N LEU A 170 -2.66 21.58 -28.28
CA LEU A 170 -3.80 22.27 -28.89
C LEU A 170 -3.54 23.77 -29.05
N SER A 171 -2.87 24.39 -28.09
CA SER A 171 -2.49 25.82 -28.19
C SER A 171 -1.48 26.10 -29.31
N THR A 172 -0.68 25.09 -29.67
CA THR A 172 0.35 25.19 -30.72
C THR A 172 -0.24 25.06 -32.12
N TYR A 173 -1.26 24.22 -32.30
CA TYR A 173 -1.91 24.03 -33.61
C TYR A 173 -2.83 25.21 -34.01
N SER A 174 -3.25 26.03 -33.05
CA SER A 174 -4.14 27.17 -33.29
C SER A 174 -3.41 28.49 -33.63
N LYS A 175 -2.09 28.46 -33.83
CA LYS A 175 -1.25 29.58 -34.30
C LYS A 175 -0.75 29.30 -35.70
#